data_AF-A0A7V6SSY2-F1
#
_entry.id   AF-A0A7V6SSY2-F1
#
_cell.length_a   1.000
_cell.length_b   1.000
_cell.length_c   1.000
_cell.angle_alpha   90.00
_cell.angle_beta   90.00
_cell.angle_gamma   90.00
#
_symmetry.space_group_name_H-M   'P 1'
#
loop_
_entity.id
_entity.type
_entity.pdbx_description
1 polymer ?
#
loop_
_entity_poly.entity_id
_entity_poly.type
_entity_poly.pdbx_seq_one_letter_code
_entity_poly.pdbx_strand_id
1 'polypeptide(L)'
;MYPTKISRRALIILLILCAAIIFLLSLEVLFLVKDADHFEDFHRQVPEATFSDYLNARLFNYIVSLVPVLSLALYTYFLAQRFGTPPLYRLIWGLLLGAAAVLRAVQTNLRMPLSMILLALYIACTLVVINIHRFSESR
;
A
#
# COMPACT_ATOMS: atom_id res chain seq x y z
N MET A 1 7.46 23.74 -16.82
CA MET A 1 8.21 23.06 -15.74
C MET A 1 8.70 21.73 -16.30
N TYR A 2 10.01 21.58 -16.56
CA TYR A 2 10.56 20.39 -17.23
C TYR A 2 10.49 19.16 -16.30
N PRO A 3 10.19 17.97 -16.82
CA PRO A 3 10.09 16.76 -15.99
C PRO A 3 11.48 16.39 -15.44
N THR A 4 11.62 16.43 -14.12
CA THR A 4 12.84 15.98 -13.45
C THR A 4 12.93 14.46 -13.51
N LYS A 5 14.11 13.93 -13.84
CA LYS A 5 14.36 12.49 -13.84
C LYS A 5 14.50 12.01 -12.39
N ILE A 6 13.82 10.91 -12.05
CA ILE A 6 13.97 10.28 -10.74
C ILE A 6 15.40 9.76 -10.58
N SER A 7 16.02 10.03 -9.42
CA SER A 7 17.33 9.46 -9.11
C SER A 7 17.22 7.95 -8.86
N ARG A 8 18.22 7.19 -9.31
CA ARG A 8 18.23 5.72 -9.16
C ARG A 8 18.03 5.27 -7.70
N ARG A 9 18.55 6.04 -6.74
CA ARG A 9 18.37 5.79 -5.30
C ARG A 9 16.91 5.90 -4.87
N ALA A 10 16.22 6.97 -5.26
CA ALA A 10 14.81 7.17 -4.91
C ALA A 10 13.90 6.10 -5.53
N LEU A 11 14.18 5.69 -6.77
CA LEU A 11 13.47 4.59 -7.42
C LEU A 11 13.65 3.26 -6.66
N ILE A 12 14.87 2.92 -6.26
CA ILE A 12 15.14 1.70 -5.47
C ILE A 12 14.41 1.75 -4.12
N ILE A 13 14.46 2.88 -3.41
CA ILE A 13 13.77 3.04 -2.11
C ILE A 13 12.26 2.83 -2.29
N LEU A 14 11.65 3.43 -3.31
CA LEU A 14 10.22 3.28 -3.58
C LEU A 14 9.85 1.83 -3.89
N LEU A 15 10.64 1.14 -4.71
CA LEU A 15 10.40 -0.27 -5.02
C LEU A 15 10.56 -1.18 -3.81
N ILE A 16 11.56 -0.94 -2.96
CA ILE A 16 11.74 -1.68 -1.70
C ILE A 16 10.54 -1.47 -0.78
N LEU A 17 10.05 -0.23 -0.64
CA LEU A 17 8.85 0.06 0.15
C LEU A 17 7.63 -0.66 -0.41
N CYS A 18 7.42 -0.65 -1.73
CA CYS A 18 6.32 -1.37 -2.35
C CYS A 18 6.42 -2.88 -2.10
N ALA A 19 7.61 -3.47 -2.26
CA ALA A 19 7.84 -4.88 -2.00
C ALA A 19 7.58 -5.26 -0.53
N ALA A 20 8.05 -4.42 0.41
CA ALA A 20 7.81 -4.62 1.85
C ALA A 20 6.31 -4.57 2.19
N ILE A 21 5.57 -3.61 1.62
CA ILE A 21 4.11 -3.51 1.81
C ILE A 21 3.41 -4.76 1.28
N ILE A 22 3.74 -5.21 0.06
CA ILE A 22 3.14 -6.42 -0.54
C ILE A 22 3.43 -7.64 0.33
N PHE A 23 4.67 -7.81 0.78
CA PHE A 23 5.05 -8.94 1.62
C PHE A 23 4.30 -8.96 2.95
N LEU A 24 4.21 -7.81 3.63
CA LEU A 24 3.51 -7.70 4.90
C LEU A 24 1.99 -7.84 4.73
N LEU A 25 1.40 -7.34 3.64
CA LEU A 25 -0.01 -7.57 3.30
C LEU A 25 -0.30 -9.07 3.18
N SER A 26 0.56 -9.82 2.51
CA SER A 26 0.42 -11.29 2.41
C SER A 26 0.47 -11.96 3.77
N LEU A 27 1.40 -11.54 4.64
CA LEU A 27 1.50 -12.07 6.00
C LEU A 27 0.27 -11.74 6.84
N GLU A 28 -0.24 -10.51 6.77
CA GLU A 28 -1.43 -10.09 7.50
C GLU A 28 -2.62 -10.99 7.17
N VAL A 29 -2.91 -11.17 5.88
CA VAL A 29 -4.04 -12.00 5.43
C VAL A 29 -3.88 -13.44 5.89
N LEU A 30 -2.66 -13.97 5.84
CA LEU A 30 -2.38 -15.32 6.35
C LEU A 30 -2.68 -15.45 7.84
N PHE A 31 -2.31 -14.45 8.65
CA PHE A 31 -2.64 -14.43 10.08
C PHE A 31 -4.15 -14.32 10.32
N LEU A 32 -4.84 -13.43 9.60
CA LEU A 32 -6.28 -13.21 9.76
C LEU A 32 -7.11 -14.44 9.36
N VAL A 33 -6.68 -15.19 8.34
CA VAL A 33 -7.41 -16.39 7.89
C VAL A 33 -7.12 -17.59 8.78
N LYS A 34 -5.93 -17.67 9.37
CA LYS A 34 -5.52 -18.79 10.23
C LYS A 34 -6.15 -18.75 11.61
N ASP A 35 -6.41 -17.56 12.15
CA ASP A 35 -6.87 -17.38 13.52
C ASP A 35 -8.39 -17.54 13.63
N ALA A 36 -8.84 -18.48 14.46
CA ALA A 36 -10.26 -18.82 14.63
C ALA A 36 -11.05 -17.67 15.27
N ASP A 37 -10.42 -16.90 16.16
CA ASP A 37 -11.05 -15.75 16.84
C ASP A 37 -11.52 -14.70 15.82
N HIS A 38 -10.78 -14.54 14.72
CA HIS A 38 -11.11 -13.58 13.66
C HIS A 38 -12.28 -14.02 12.79
N PHE A 39 -12.46 -15.33 12.65
CA PHE A 39 -13.63 -15.88 11.98
C PHE A 39 -14.87 -15.75 12.88
N GLU A 40 -14.75 -16.02 14.18
CA GLU A 40 -15.86 -15.84 15.12
C GLU A 40 -16.34 -14.39 15.17
N ASP A 41 -15.43 -13.42 15.21
CA ASP A 41 -15.78 -12.00 15.18
C ASP A 41 -16.46 -11.57 13.88
N PHE A 42 -16.10 -12.18 12.75
CA PHE A 42 -16.77 -11.96 11.47
C PHE A 42 -18.16 -12.61 11.46
N HIS A 43 -18.30 -13.83 11.98
CA HIS A 43 -19.57 -14.54 12.05
C HIS A 43 -20.55 -13.85 13.00
N ARG A 44 -20.07 -13.22 14.09
CA ARG A 44 -20.91 -12.37 14.96
C ARG A 44 -21.49 -11.16 14.22
N GLN A 45 -20.77 -10.62 13.25
CA GLN A 45 -21.22 -9.47 12.44
C GLN A 45 -22.14 -9.92 11.30
N VAL A 46 -21.89 -11.10 10.73
CA VAL A 46 -22.70 -11.68 9.65
C VAL A 46 -22.99 -13.15 9.97
N PRO A 47 -24.06 -13.43 10.75
CA PRO A 47 -24.36 -14.78 11.25
C PRO A 47 -24.73 -15.79 10.16
N GLU A 48 -25.14 -15.33 8.99
CA GLU A 48 -25.46 -16.19 7.84
C GLU A 48 -24.24 -16.50 6.97
N ALA A 49 -23.11 -15.82 7.19
CA ALA A 49 -21.93 -15.98 6.35
C ALA A 49 -21.16 -17.25 6.69
N THR A 50 -20.76 -17.97 5.65
CA THR A 50 -19.93 -19.17 5.76
C THR A 50 -18.45 -18.81 5.90
N PHE A 51 -17.61 -19.77 6.28
CA PHE A 51 -16.16 -19.61 6.26
C PHE A 51 -15.62 -19.29 4.86
N SER A 52 -16.26 -19.81 3.81
CA SER A 52 -15.91 -19.47 2.43
C SER A 52 -16.13 -18.00 2.13
N ASP A 53 -17.21 -17.41 2.64
CA ASP A 53 -17.51 -15.99 2.45
C ASP A 53 -16.50 -15.10 3.19
N TYR A 54 -16.12 -15.50 4.40
CA TYR A 54 -15.05 -14.86 5.15
C TYR A 54 -13.72 -14.86 4.37
N LEU A 55 -13.31 -16.02 3.88
CA LEU A 55 -12.06 -16.18 3.13
C LEU A 55 -12.08 -15.36 1.85
N ASN A 56 -13.20 -15.38 1.10
CA ASN A 56 -13.38 -14.57 -0.09
C ASN A 56 -13.31 -13.07 0.21
N ALA A 57 -13.96 -12.60 1.28
CA ALA A 57 -13.90 -11.20 1.68
C ALA A 57 -12.48 -10.76 2.05
N ARG A 58 -11.72 -11.61 2.76
CA ARG A 58 -10.31 -11.32 3.11
C ARG A 58 -9.41 -11.30 1.87
N LEU A 59 -9.56 -12.26 0.96
CA LEU A 59 -8.81 -12.30 -0.30
C LEU A 59 -9.15 -11.12 -1.21
N PHE A 60 -10.42 -10.74 -1.30
CA PHE A 60 -10.84 -9.60 -2.10
C PHE A 60 -10.24 -8.29 -1.56
N ASN A 61 -10.31 -8.06 -0.25
CA ASN A 61 -9.68 -6.90 0.38
C ASN A 61 -8.17 -6.87 0.17
N TYR A 62 -7.51 -8.03 0.27
CA TYR A 62 -6.09 -8.16 -0.05
C TYR A 62 -5.77 -7.71 -1.48
N ILE A 63 -6.49 -8.24 -2.48
CA ILE A 63 -6.28 -7.88 -3.89
C ILE A 63 -6.49 -6.38 -4.10
N VAL A 64 -7.59 -5.82 -3.58
CA VAL A 64 -7.89 -4.38 -3.70
C VAL A 64 -6.78 -3.53 -3.08
N SER A 65 -6.25 -3.94 -1.92
CA SER A 65 -5.16 -3.24 -1.24
C SER A 65 -3.82 -3.31 -1.98
N LEU A 66 -3.59 -4.35 -2.79
CA LEU A 66 -2.38 -4.47 -3.61
C LEU A 66 -2.37 -3.53 -4.81
N VAL A 67 -3.53 -3.26 -5.40
CA VAL A 67 -3.63 -2.52 -6.68
C VAL A 67 -2.91 -1.17 -6.65
N PRO A 68 -3.08 -0.29 -5.65
CA PRO A 68 -2.37 1.00 -5.60
C PRO A 68 -0.85 0.84 -5.53
N VAL A 69 -0.36 -0.11 -4.73
CA VAL A 69 1.07 -0.33 -4.50
C VAL A 69 1.74 -0.93 -5.74
N LEU A 70 1.10 -1.93 -6.35
CA LEU A 70 1.58 -2.54 -7.60
C LEU A 70 1.59 -1.54 -8.74
N SER A 71 0.49 -0.78 -8.88
CA SER A 71 0.35 0.17 -9.98
C SER A 71 1.36 1.31 -9.84
N LEU A 72 1.65 1.77 -8.61
CA LEU A 72 2.72 2.72 -8.34
C LEU A 72 4.09 2.16 -8.71
N ALA A 73 4.42 0.94 -8.28
CA ALA A 73 5.71 0.32 -8.55
C ALA A 73 5.95 0.18 -10.07
N LEU A 74 4.96 -0.34 -10.80
CA LEU A 74 5.01 -0.51 -12.24
C LEU A 74 5.10 0.83 -12.97
N TYR A 75 4.24 1.79 -12.61
CA TYR A 75 4.25 3.12 -13.23
C TYR A 75 5.60 3.82 -13.02
N THR A 76 6.13 3.77 -11.80
CA THR A 76 7.40 4.43 -11.47
C THR A 76 8.56 3.79 -12.23
N TYR A 77 8.59 2.47 -12.32
CA TYR A 77 9.64 1.73 -13.01
C TYR A 77 9.61 1.95 -14.53
N PHE A 78 8.44 1.80 -15.17
CA PHE A 78 8.34 1.87 -16.63
C PHE A 78 8.22 3.30 -17.18
N LEU A 79 7.35 4.12 -16.59
CA LEU A 79 6.99 5.44 -17.14
C LEU A 79 7.87 6.54 -16.55
N ALA A 80 8.01 6.60 -15.23
CA ALA A 80 8.70 7.71 -14.59
C ALA A 80 10.22 7.70 -14.81
N GLN A 81 10.81 6.51 -15.03
CA GLN A 81 12.21 6.40 -15.46
C GLN A 81 12.43 6.95 -16.89
N ARG A 82 11.43 6.84 -17.77
CA ARG A 82 11.54 7.20 -19.19
C ARG A 82 11.11 8.64 -19.50
N PHE A 83 10.04 9.12 -18.86
CA PHE A 83 9.42 10.42 -19.12
C PHE A 83 9.61 11.46 -17.99
N GLY A 84 10.22 11.06 -16.86
CA GLY A 84 10.35 11.89 -15.66
C GLY A 84 9.04 12.02 -14.89
N THR A 85 9.07 12.75 -13.77
CA THR A 85 7.90 12.92 -12.89
C THR A 85 7.23 14.29 -13.09
N PRO A 86 6.13 14.39 -13.86
CA PRO A 86 5.35 15.62 -13.93
C PRO A 86 4.72 15.91 -12.56
N PRO A 87 4.39 17.17 -12.23
CA PRO A 87 3.75 17.50 -10.95
C PRO A 87 2.44 16.73 -10.71
N LEU A 88 1.72 16.35 -11.77
CA LEU A 88 0.53 15.49 -11.73
C LEU A 88 0.81 14.11 -11.10
N TYR A 89 1.99 13.53 -11.33
CA TYR A 89 2.40 12.25 -10.75
C TYR A 89 2.31 12.30 -9.22
N ARG A 90 2.84 13.36 -8.62
CA ARG A 90 2.86 13.52 -7.15
C ARG A 90 1.45 13.64 -6.59
N LEU A 91 0.59 14.39 -7.26
CA LEU A 91 -0.77 14.64 -6.80
C LEU A 91 -1.60 13.37 -6.87
N ILE A 92 -1.60 12.69 -8.02
CA ILE A 92 -2.39 11.47 -8.23
C ILE A 92 -1.92 10.35 -7.29
N TRP A 93 -0.62 10.04 -7.29
CA TRP A 93 -0.11 8.93 -6.48
C TRP A 93 -0.08 9.23 -4.99
N GLY A 94 0.19 10.48 -4.60
CA GLY A 94 0.11 10.90 -3.21
C GLY A 94 -1.31 10.81 -2.68
N LEU A 95 -2.32 11.21 -3.47
CA LEU A 95 -3.72 11.11 -3.08
C LEU A 95 -4.20 9.65 -3.04
N LEU A 96 -3.82 8.81 -4.02
CA LEU A 96 -4.17 7.39 -4.04
C LEU A 96 -3.58 6.64 -2.85
N LEU A 97 -2.28 6.82 -2.57
CA LEU A 97 -1.65 6.18 -1.41
C LEU A 97 -2.14 6.76 -0.09
N GLY A 98 -2.37 8.07 -0.02
CA GLY A 98 -2.95 8.73 1.15
C GLY A 98 -4.34 8.20 1.47
N ALA A 99 -5.21 8.08 0.47
CA ALA A 99 -6.53 7.49 0.61
C ALA A 99 -6.45 6.03 1.07
N ALA A 100 -5.55 5.23 0.48
CA ALA A 100 -5.31 3.85 0.90
C ALA A 100 -4.84 3.78 2.38
N ALA A 101 -3.96 4.69 2.80
CA ALA A 101 -3.50 4.79 4.19
C ALA A 101 -4.64 5.16 5.15
N VAL A 102 -5.51 6.11 4.77
CA VAL A 102 -6.67 6.52 5.58
C VAL A 102 -7.68 5.39 5.69
N LEU A 103 -8.07 4.77 4.58
CA LEU A 103 -9.00 3.63 4.58
C LEU A 103 -8.48 2.52 5.48
N ARG A 104 -7.18 2.26 5.40
CA ARG A 104 -6.52 1.29 6.26
C ARG A 104 -6.55 1.73 7.72
N ALA A 105 -6.22 2.97 8.05
CA ALA A 105 -6.29 3.47 9.42
C ALA A 105 -7.70 3.33 10.04
N VAL A 106 -8.75 3.46 9.23
CA VAL A 106 -10.15 3.27 9.67
C VAL A 106 -10.48 1.78 9.86
N GLN A 107 -9.98 0.90 8.98
CA GLN A 107 -10.26 -0.54 9.02
C GLN A 107 -9.32 -1.32 9.96
N THR A 108 -8.17 -0.74 10.32
CA THR A 108 -7.15 -1.40 11.14
C THR A 108 -7.65 -1.55 12.57
N ASN A 109 -7.68 -2.79 13.04
CA ASN A 109 -7.75 -3.04 14.46
C ASN A 109 -6.40 -2.66 15.09
N LEU A 110 -6.35 -1.52 15.78
CA LEU A 110 -5.15 -0.93 16.42
C LEU A 110 -4.50 -1.84 17.48
N ARG A 111 -5.03 -3.04 17.72
CA ARG A 111 -4.42 -4.04 18.61
C ARG A 111 -3.40 -4.92 17.91
N MET A 112 -3.40 -4.98 16.58
CA MET A 112 -2.47 -5.81 15.80
C MET A 112 -1.17 -5.06 15.45
N PRO A 113 0.00 -5.52 15.93
CA PRO A 113 1.27 -4.85 15.65
C PRO A 113 1.61 -4.87 14.16
N LEU A 114 1.26 -5.95 13.45
CA LEU A 114 1.51 -6.09 12.01
C LEU A 114 0.75 -5.03 11.20
N SER A 115 -0.50 -4.76 11.57
CA SER A 115 -1.32 -3.75 10.89
C SER A 115 -0.78 -2.33 11.10
N MET A 116 -0.20 -2.04 12.26
CA MET A 116 0.48 -0.76 12.52
C MET A 116 1.74 -0.58 11.66
N ILE A 117 2.56 -1.63 11.53
CA ILE A 117 3.77 -1.60 10.69
C ILE A 117 3.38 -1.33 9.23
N LEU A 118 2.32 -1.98 8.75
CA LEU A 118 1.78 -1.74 7.41
C LEU A 118 1.31 -0.29 7.23
N LEU A 119 0.57 0.27 8.19
CA LEU A 119 0.16 1.66 8.15
C LEU A 119 1.36 2.61 8.10
N ALA A 120 2.38 2.37 8.93
CA ALA A 120 3.61 3.16 8.92
C ALA A 120 4.33 3.10 7.56
N LEU A 121 4.36 1.93 6.91
CA LEU A 121 4.93 1.78 5.56
C LEU A 121 4.12 2.52 4.50
N TYR A 122 2.79 2.50 4.56
CA TYR A 122 1.94 3.28 3.65
C TYR A 122 2.20 4.79 3.79
N ILE A 123 2.32 5.28 5.03
CA ILE A 123 2.66 6.68 5.31
C ILE A 123 4.07 7.00 4.77
N ALA A 124 5.06 6.16 5.05
CA ALA A 124 6.43 6.34 4.56
C ALA A 124 6.47 6.36 3.02
N CYS A 125 5.75 5.45 2.35
CA CYS A 125 5.65 5.40 0.90
C CYS A 125 5.02 6.68 0.33
N THR A 126 3.95 7.18 0.96
CA THR A 126 3.29 8.44 0.59
C THR A 126 4.25 9.62 0.71
N LEU A 127 5.00 9.72 1.82
CA LEU A 127 5.99 10.77 2.03
C LEU A 127 7.11 10.72 0.99
N VAL A 128 7.57 9.52 0.61
CA VAL A 128 8.59 9.35 -0.44
C VAL A 128 8.07 9.82 -1.80
N VAL A 129 6.82 9.50 -2.16
CA VAL A 129 6.20 9.92 -3.42
C VAL A 129 6.03 11.44 -3.48
N ILE A 130 5.59 12.08 -2.40
CA ILE A 130 5.43 13.54 -2.32
C ILE A 130 6.80 14.24 -2.40
N ASN A 131 7.80 13.72 -1.67
CA ASN A 131 9.13 14.30 -1.58
C ASN A 131 10.09 13.88 -2.70
N ILE A 132 9.62 13.19 -3.74
CA ILE A 132 10.46 12.64 -4.81
C ILE A 132 11.32 13.71 -5.53
N HIS A 133 10.88 14.97 -5.52
CA HIS A 133 11.58 16.13 -6.09
C HIS A 133 12.86 16.52 -5.33
N ARG A 134 12.88 16.41 -3.99
CA ARG A 134 14.09 16.72 -3.19
C ARG A 134 15.24 15.78 -3.52
N PHE A 135 14.92 14.54 -3.93
CA PHE A 135 15.91 13.56 -4.39
C PHE A 135 16.40 13.80 -5.82
N SER A 136 15.80 14.75 -6.55
CA SER A 136 16.25 15.18 -7.88
C SER A 136 17.14 16.43 -7.83
N GLU A 137 17.01 17.27 -6.79
CA GLU A 137 17.77 18.51 -6.59
C GLU A 137 19.12 18.32 -5.87
N SER A 138 19.40 17.15 -5.27
CA SER A 138 20.67 16.90 -4.58
C SER A 138 21.84 16.57 -5.53
N ARG A 139 21.87 17.17 -6.72
CA ARG A 139 22.99 17.12 -7.67
C ARG A 139 23.51 18.51 -7.95
#